data_AF-A0A0U1QYJ9-F1
#
_entry.id   AF-A0A0U1QYJ9-F1
#
_cell.length_a   1.000
_cell.length_b   1.000
_cell.length_c   1.000
_cell.angle_alpha   90.00
_cell.angle_beta   90.00
_cell.angle_gamma   90.00
#
_symmetry.space_group_name_H-M   'P 1'
#
loop_
_entity.id
_entity.type
_entity.pdbx_description
1 polymer ?
#
loop_
_entity_poly.entity_id
_entity_poly.type
_entity_poly.pdbx_seq_one_letter_code
_entity_poly.pdbx_strand_id
1 'polypeptide(L)'
;MNRHQLKDKKQNIIIFSVIFILYFLFENTATAKQIYLPIGGSHIIKTQEEIDTVFVSAAKTADYEIVDNNSVIIYAKKEGLAEFTLFNKNHQPISKTRVLVNNTINDAYRRIRTEFPDSKIEINKIGESYILTGSAETEEAKDTITSIIGEATASKKEKEREESYQSNPEYRGVINKIKLPQANQVNVKLTIVEITKDFTENIGLDWNSIKSAAGAFQFLNFNAQSISTLVHAINDEAIAKVLAEPNLSVLSGEYASFLVGGEIPIVSTNQNGISVEYKEFGIKLNIGAKVNEKKRIRVMLGEEVSSIDKVFNLRGGDSYPSLRIRKANTTVELGDGESFILGGLISSTERESLKKIPFIGDVPLLGALFRNAQTQRNQSELVVVATVNLVKPVSARQIELPDFMHTSTVERFFNLTNIKDAKRRKQAKEFLQKGGFIK
;
A
#
# COMPACT_ATOMS: atom_id res chain seq x y z
N MET A 1 -37.58 82.41 -22.51
CA MET A 1 -36.33 81.64 -22.76
C MET A 1 -36.35 80.42 -21.83
N ASN A 2 -36.42 79.22 -22.40
CA ASN A 2 -37.07 78.03 -21.83
C ASN A 2 -36.33 77.36 -20.64
N ARG A 3 -37.07 77.05 -19.55
CA ARG A 3 -36.61 76.24 -18.39
C ARG A 3 -36.14 74.83 -18.77
N HIS A 4 -36.54 74.32 -19.94
CA HIS A 4 -36.09 73.02 -20.45
C HIS A 4 -34.60 73.00 -20.82
N GLN A 5 -34.03 74.09 -21.33
CA GLN A 5 -32.62 74.10 -21.76
C GLN A 5 -31.60 74.15 -20.61
N LEU A 6 -32.01 74.59 -19.41
CA LEU A 6 -31.13 74.62 -18.24
C LEU A 6 -31.00 73.27 -17.53
N LYS A 7 -31.98 72.35 -17.71
CA LYS A 7 -31.95 71.03 -17.08
C LYS A 7 -30.99 70.09 -17.81
N ASP A 8 -31.02 70.10 -19.15
CA ASP A 8 -30.15 69.26 -19.98
C ASP A 8 -28.67 69.67 -19.87
N LYS A 9 -28.39 70.97 -19.73
CA LYS A 9 -27.01 71.45 -19.58
C LYS A 9 -26.38 71.08 -18.25
N LYS A 10 -27.14 71.05 -17.14
CA LYS A 10 -26.66 70.58 -15.83
C LYS A 10 -26.49 69.06 -15.79
N GLN A 11 -27.38 68.30 -16.43
CA GLN A 11 -27.29 66.84 -16.47
C GLN A 11 -26.08 66.37 -17.28
N ASN A 12 -25.77 67.04 -18.40
CA ASN A 12 -24.58 66.75 -19.18
C ASN A 12 -23.28 67.11 -18.45
N ILE A 13 -23.23 68.19 -17.67
CA ILE A 13 -22.03 68.56 -16.89
C ILE A 13 -21.77 67.56 -15.74
N ILE A 14 -22.82 67.06 -15.10
CA ILE A 14 -22.68 66.07 -14.02
C ILE A 14 -22.25 64.71 -14.60
N ILE A 15 -22.83 64.28 -15.72
CA ILE A 15 -22.42 63.03 -16.38
C ILE A 15 -20.96 63.13 -16.87
N PHE A 16 -20.54 64.27 -17.44
CA PHE A 16 -19.15 64.47 -17.85
C PHE A 16 -18.19 64.48 -16.65
N SER A 17 -18.59 65.09 -15.52
CA SER A 17 -17.75 65.14 -14.31
C SER A 17 -17.66 63.77 -13.62
N VAL A 18 -18.73 62.97 -13.63
CA VAL A 18 -18.71 61.60 -13.09
C VAL A 18 -17.90 60.67 -13.98
N ILE A 19 -17.96 60.80 -15.31
CA ILE A 19 -17.10 60.04 -16.23
C ILE A 19 -15.63 60.45 -16.08
N PHE A 20 -15.34 61.74 -15.88
CA PHE A 20 -13.97 62.24 -15.68
C PHE A 20 -13.38 61.81 -14.33
N ILE A 21 -14.21 61.72 -13.27
CA ILE A 21 -13.80 61.22 -11.95
C ILE A 21 -13.69 59.69 -11.93
N LEU A 22 -14.53 58.95 -12.68
CA LEU A 22 -14.37 57.50 -12.84
C LEU A 22 -13.10 57.13 -13.62
N TYR A 23 -12.66 58.00 -14.54
CA TYR A 23 -11.40 57.79 -15.28
C TYR A 23 -10.16 57.99 -14.39
N PHE A 24 -10.27 58.71 -13.27
CA PHE A 24 -9.16 59.02 -12.38
C PHE A 24 -8.99 58.03 -11.21
N LEU A 25 -9.85 57.00 -11.09
CA LEU A 25 -9.80 55.99 -10.03
C LEU A 25 -9.31 54.60 -10.49
N PHE A 26 -8.68 54.49 -11.66
CA PHE A 26 -7.86 53.32 -11.97
C PHE A 26 -6.44 53.57 -11.44
N GLU A 27 -6.19 53.21 -10.18
CA GLU A 27 -4.83 52.87 -9.79
C GLU A 27 -4.39 51.68 -10.66
N ASN A 28 -3.45 51.95 -11.59
CA ASN A 28 -2.76 50.92 -12.34
C ASN A 28 -1.95 50.08 -11.35
N THR A 29 -2.56 49.03 -10.80
CA THR A 29 -1.82 47.94 -10.19
C THR A 29 -1.12 47.19 -11.32
N ALA A 30 0.09 47.65 -11.66
CA ALA A 30 0.96 46.96 -12.59
C ALA A 30 1.36 45.62 -11.95
N THR A 31 0.62 44.56 -12.26
CA THR A 31 0.96 43.19 -11.86
C THR A 31 2.35 42.88 -12.38
N ALA A 32 3.32 42.70 -11.48
CA ALA A 32 4.69 42.44 -11.88
C ALA A 32 4.78 41.10 -12.62
N LYS A 33 5.13 41.15 -13.90
CA LYS A 33 5.28 39.93 -14.72
C LYS A 33 6.55 39.21 -14.29
N GLN A 34 6.43 37.94 -13.86
CA GLN A 34 7.59 37.13 -13.46
C GLN A 34 8.15 36.35 -14.66
N ILE A 35 9.47 36.34 -14.81
CA ILE A 35 10.20 35.74 -15.92
C ILE A 35 11.37 34.91 -15.34
N TYR A 36 11.62 33.73 -15.89
CA TYR A 36 12.73 32.86 -15.48
C TYR A 36 13.83 32.90 -16.54
N LEU A 37 15.08 33.12 -16.15
CA LEU A 37 16.22 33.15 -17.07
C LEU A 37 17.36 32.24 -16.57
N PRO A 38 17.96 31.39 -17.41
CA PRO A 38 19.23 30.74 -17.06
C PRO A 38 20.36 31.78 -17.10
N ILE A 39 21.47 31.51 -16.40
CA ILE A 39 22.68 32.36 -16.48
C ILE A 39 23.14 32.48 -17.95
N GLY A 40 23.35 33.71 -18.43
CA GLY A 40 23.68 34.02 -19.82
C GLY A 40 22.47 34.16 -20.76
N GLY A 41 21.26 33.80 -20.33
CA GLY A 41 20.03 33.97 -21.11
C GLY A 41 19.51 35.41 -21.10
N SER A 42 18.70 35.80 -22.09
CA SER A 42 18.15 37.16 -22.21
C SER A 42 16.66 37.19 -22.60
N HIS A 43 15.99 38.33 -22.36
CA HIS A 43 14.59 38.59 -22.66
C HIS A 43 14.37 40.06 -23.00
N ILE A 44 13.60 40.36 -24.05
CA ILE A 44 13.30 41.73 -24.47
C ILE A 44 11.93 42.15 -23.92
N ILE A 45 11.89 43.29 -23.23
CA ILE A 45 10.66 43.99 -22.85
C ILE A 45 10.39 45.07 -23.89
N LYS A 46 9.16 45.12 -24.42
CA LYS A 46 8.67 46.18 -25.30
C LYS A 46 7.57 46.98 -24.61
N THR A 47 7.56 48.29 -24.80
CA THR A 47 6.59 49.21 -24.21
C THR A 47 5.88 50.02 -25.29
N GLN A 48 4.66 50.49 -25.01
CA GLN A 48 3.92 51.38 -25.91
C GLN A 48 4.40 52.83 -25.79
N GLU A 49 4.88 53.19 -24.61
CA GLU A 49 5.45 54.51 -24.29
C GLU A 49 6.97 54.48 -24.39
N GLU A 50 7.54 55.66 -24.65
CA GLU A 50 8.99 55.85 -24.73
C GLU A 50 9.63 55.63 -23.36
N ILE A 51 10.64 54.76 -23.32
CA ILE A 51 11.43 54.43 -22.15
C ILE A 51 12.45 55.54 -21.96
N ASP A 52 12.34 56.23 -20.83
CA ASP A 52 13.30 57.25 -20.43
C ASP A 52 14.36 56.66 -19.48
N THR A 53 13.90 55.95 -18.45
CA THR A 53 14.76 55.41 -17.40
C THR A 53 14.40 53.96 -17.08
N VAL A 54 15.41 53.13 -16.83
CA VAL A 54 15.26 51.75 -16.36
C VAL A 54 15.89 51.62 -14.99
N PHE A 55 15.13 51.09 -14.05
CA PHE A 55 15.63 50.73 -12.73
C PHE A 55 15.77 49.21 -12.62
N VAL A 56 16.90 48.73 -12.13
CA VAL A 56 17.14 47.33 -11.78
C VAL A 56 17.46 47.20 -10.30
N SER A 57 16.72 46.36 -9.57
CA SER A 57 16.93 46.17 -8.14
C SER A 57 18.20 45.38 -7.80
N ALA A 58 18.66 44.53 -8.72
CA ALA A 58 19.83 43.66 -8.53
C ALA A 58 20.66 43.48 -9.82
N ALA A 59 21.41 44.51 -10.22
CA ALA A 59 22.24 44.53 -11.43
C ALA A 59 23.32 43.41 -11.51
N LYS A 60 23.72 42.87 -10.35
CA LYS A 60 24.66 41.73 -10.28
C LYS A 60 24.02 40.40 -10.70
N THR A 61 22.70 40.29 -10.58
CA THR A 61 21.91 39.10 -10.87
C THR A 61 21.47 39.09 -12.34
N ALA A 62 20.89 40.20 -12.79
CA ALA A 62 20.53 40.41 -14.18
C ALA A 62 20.76 41.88 -14.50
N ASP A 63 21.15 42.15 -15.74
CA ASP A 63 21.40 43.51 -16.22
C ASP A 63 20.59 43.78 -17.48
N TYR A 64 20.61 45.02 -17.95
CA TYR A 64 19.83 45.43 -19.11
C TYR A 64 20.62 46.28 -20.10
N GLU A 65 20.09 46.38 -21.31
CA GLU A 65 20.56 47.29 -22.35
C GLU A 65 19.34 47.86 -23.10
N ILE A 66 19.35 49.17 -23.37
CA ILE A 66 18.28 49.82 -24.13
C ILE A 66 18.54 49.54 -25.61
N VAL A 67 17.57 48.92 -26.28
CA VAL A 67 17.69 48.57 -27.70
C VAL A 67 17.21 49.73 -28.58
N ASP A 68 16.07 50.32 -28.21
CA ASP A 68 15.52 51.53 -28.81
C ASP A 68 14.63 52.28 -27.80
N ASN A 69 14.00 53.35 -28.25
CA ASN A 69 13.13 54.20 -27.44
C ASN A 69 11.95 53.46 -26.80
N ASN A 70 11.61 52.24 -27.21
CA ASN A 70 10.44 51.51 -26.73
C ASN A 70 10.78 50.05 -26.34
N SER A 71 12.07 49.70 -26.24
CA SER A 71 12.49 48.35 -25.91
C SER A 71 13.80 48.24 -25.15
N VAL A 72 13.82 47.28 -24.22
CA VAL A 72 14.96 46.98 -23.34
C VAL A 72 15.20 45.49 -23.34
N ILE A 73 16.43 45.06 -23.58
CA ILE A 73 16.85 43.67 -23.38
C ILE A 73 17.38 43.51 -21.96
N ILE A 74 16.92 42.47 -21.27
CA ILE A 74 17.40 42.05 -19.96
C ILE A 74 18.16 40.75 -20.13
N TYR A 75 19.33 40.60 -19.52
CA TYR A 75 20.11 39.38 -19.58
C TYR A 75 20.63 38.97 -18.20
N ALA A 76 20.63 37.67 -17.94
CA ALA A 76 20.98 37.09 -16.66
C ALA A 76 22.49 36.94 -16.53
N LYS A 77 23.05 37.43 -15.43
CA LYS A 77 24.48 37.36 -15.09
C LYS A 77 24.77 36.34 -14.00
N LYS A 78 23.89 36.24 -13.00
CA LYS A 78 24.08 35.40 -11.83
C LYS A 78 22.73 34.97 -11.25
N GLU A 79 22.71 33.81 -10.59
CA GLU A 79 21.55 33.32 -9.86
C GLU A 79 21.02 34.33 -8.83
N GLY A 80 19.69 34.43 -8.74
CA GLY A 80 18.99 35.33 -7.82
C GLY A 80 17.74 35.95 -8.43
N LEU A 81 17.10 36.84 -7.68
CA LEU A 81 15.96 37.62 -8.16
C LEU A 81 16.40 39.05 -8.49
N ALA A 82 16.01 39.56 -9.65
CA ALA A 82 16.14 40.97 -10.03
C ALA A 82 14.78 41.52 -10.43
N GLU A 83 14.49 42.77 -10.09
CA GLU A 83 13.26 43.46 -10.49
C GLU A 83 13.63 44.63 -11.38
N PHE A 84 12.93 44.74 -12.51
CA PHE A 84 13.12 45.79 -13.50
C PHE A 84 11.87 46.66 -13.52
N THR A 85 12.05 47.96 -13.33
CA THR A 85 10.98 48.95 -13.50
C THR A 85 11.38 49.91 -14.61
N LEU A 86 10.54 50.01 -15.63
CA LEU A 86 10.71 50.96 -16.74
C LEU A 86 9.88 52.21 -16.43
N PHE A 87 10.42 53.39 -16.72
CA PHE A 87 9.77 54.68 -16.52
C PHE A 87 9.69 55.46 -17.83
N ASN A 88 8.61 56.21 -18.02
CA ASN A 88 8.49 57.19 -19.11
C ASN A 88 9.14 58.54 -18.74
N LYS A 89 9.14 59.48 -19.70
CA LYS A 89 9.66 60.85 -19.53
C LYS A 89 9.00 61.63 -18.37
N ASN A 90 7.79 61.23 -17.97
CA ASN A 90 7.06 61.83 -16.84
C ASN A 90 7.39 61.14 -15.50
N HIS A 91 8.42 60.28 -15.45
CA HIS A 91 8.84 59.50 -14.28
C HIS A 91 7.76 58.55 -13.75
N GLN A 92 6.78 58.19 -14.58
CA GLN A 92 5.75 57.22 -14.22
C GLN A 92 6.19 55.81 -14.62
N PRO A 93 5.99 54.80 -13.75
CA PRO A 93 6.37 53.43 -14.05
C PRO A 93 5.46 52.86 -15.15
N ILE A 94 6.03 52.58 -16.31
CA ILE A 94 5.32 52.02 -17.47
C ILE A 94 5.32 50.49 -17.48
N SER A 95 6.28 49.84 -16.82
CA SER A 95 6.31 48.37 -16.71
C SER A 95 7.13 47.91 -15.51
N LYS A 96 6.71 46.81 -14.88
CA LYS A 96 7.39 46.18 -13.76
C LYS A 96 7.55 44.68 -14.00
N THR A 97 8.78 44.19 -14.00
CA THR A 97 9.12 42.80 -14.35
C THR A 97 10.05 42.19 -13.31
N ARG A 98 9.74 40.99 -12.81
CA ARG A 98 10.61 40.23 -11.90
C ARG A 98 11.31 39.12 -12.66
N VAL A 99 12.63 39.11 -12.64
CA VAL A 99 13.49 38.11 -13.29
C VAL A 99 14.07 37.21 -12.21
N LEU A 100 13.71 35.93 -12.24
CA LEU A 100 14.31 34.89 -11.42
C LEU A 100 15.36 34.16 -12.25
N VAL A 101 16.62 34.30 -11.87
CA VAL A 101 17.73 33.59 -12.49
C VAL A 101 18.00 32.32 -11.70
N ASN A 102 17.87 31.15 -12.33
CA ASN A 102 18.19 29.86 -11.70
C ASN A 102 18.91 28.89 -12.67
N ASN A 103 19.79 28.05 -12.14
CA ASN A 103 20.54 27.02 -12.91
C ASN A 103 20.12 25.58 -12.56
N THR A 104 19.00 25.43 -11.86
CA THR A 104 18.68 24.23 -11.08
C THR A 104 18.61 22.95 -11.91
N ILE A 105 18.20 23.03 -13.18
CA ILE A 105 18.13 21.87 -14.09
C ILE A 105 19.53 21.38 -14.52
N ASN A 106 20.48 22.29 -14.76
CA ASN A 106 21.85 21.89 -15.11
C ASN A 106 22.55 21.26 -13.91
N ASP A 107 22.28 21.76 -12.70
CA ASP A 107 22.81 21.18 -11.46
C ASP A 107 22.23 19.79 -11.20
N ALA A 108 20.91 19.64 -11.39
CA ALA A 108 20.23 18.35 -11.35
C ALA A 108 20.81 17.36 -12.38
N TYR A 109 21.06 17.80 -13.60
CA TYR A 109 21.66 16.96 -14.63
C TYR A 109 23.07 16.47 -14.27
N ARG A 110 23.93 17.34 -13.72
CA ARG A 110 25.27 16.96 -13.25
C ARG A 110 25.21 15.98 -12.08
N ARG A 111 24.28 16.17 -11.15
CA ARG A 111 24.03 15.26 -10.03
C ARG A 111 23.61 13.88 -10.52
N ILE A 112 22.63 13.80 -11.42
CA ILE A 112 22.14 12.54 -12.00
C ILE A 112 23.29 11.76 -12.66
N ARG A 113 24.13 12.42 -13.48
CA ARG A 113 25.28 11.76 -14.12
C ARG A 113 26.35 11.29 -13.14
N THR A 114 26.45 11.90 -11.97
CA THR A 114 27.45 11.56 -10.93
C THR A 114 26.97 10.42 -10.05
N GLU A 115 25.70 10.46 -9.62
CA GLU A 115 25.09 9.47 -8.74
C GLU A 115 24.66 8.19 -9.51
N PHE A 116 24.20 8.32 -10.76
CA PHE A 116 23.70 7.22 -11.58
C PHE A 116 24.46 7.10 -12.92
N PRO A 117 25.76 6.78 -12.91
CA PRO A 117 26.60 6.76 -14.12
C PRO A 117 26.15 5.75 -15.18
N ASP A 118 25.54 4.64 -14.75
CA ASP A 118 25.03 3.59 -15.63
C ASP A 118 23.64 3.89 -16.20
N SER A 119 22.95 4.90 -15.65
CA SER A 119 21.66 5.36 -16.15
C SER A 119 21.86 6.38 -17.28
N LYS A 120 21.41 6.02 -18.48
CA LYS A 120 21.46 6.88 -19.67
C LYS A 120 20.18 7.70 -19.74
N ILE A 121 20.18 8.89 -19.14
CA ILE A 121 19.01 9.76 -19.06
C ILE A 121 19.15 10.98 -19.96
N GLU A 122 18.10 11.24 -20.72
CA GLU A 122 17.90 12.44 -21.52
C GLU A 122 16.75 13.26 -20.95
N ILE A 123 16.95 14.58 -20.87
CA ILE A 123 15.99 15.50 -20.30
C ILE A 123 15.64 16.52 -21.36
N ASN A 124 14.41 16.45 -21.87
CA ASN A 124 13.95 17.31 -22.93
C ASN A 124 12.80 18.20 -22.44
N LYS A 125 12.93 19.51 -22.60
CA LYS A 125 11.85 20.45 -22.25
C LYS A 125 10.88 20.58 -23.43
N ILE A 126 9.59 20.34 -23.18
CA ILE A 126 8.49 20.55 -24.13
C ILE A 126 7.42 21.42 -23.47
N GLY A 127 7.29 22.67 -23.93
CA GLY A 127 6.39 23.65 -23.31
C GLY A 127 6.78 23.92 -21.85
N GLU A 128 5.82 23.76 -20.94
CA GLU A 128 6.04 23.87 -19.49
C GLU A 128 6.47 22.54 -18.85
N SER A 129 6.52 21.44 -19.62
CA SER A 129 6.84 20.11 -19.11
C SER A 129 8.27 19.67 -19.45
N TYR A 130 8.87 18.89 -18.57
CA TYR A 130 10.13 18.17 -18.80
C TYR A 130 9.83 16.70 -19.03
N ILE A 131 10.33 16.16 -20.13
CA ILE A 131 10.20 14.74 -20.46
C ILE A 131 11.52 14.06 -20.14
N LEU A 132 11.46 13.06 -19.28
CA LEU A 132 12.59 12.21 -18.93
C LEU A 132 12.55 10.96 -19.79
N THR A 133 13.55 10.77 -20.63
CA THR A 133 13.68 9.60 -21.51
C THR A 133 15.00 8.87 -21.27
N GLY A 134 15.11 7.65 -21.78
CA GLY A 134 16.33 6.85 -21.70
C GLY A 134 16.13 5.61 -20.83
N SER A 135 17.21 5.14 -20.19
CA SER A 135 17.19 3.94 -19.36
C SER A 135 17.79 4.17 -17.98
N ALA A 136 17.06 3.81 -16.93
CA ALA A 136 17.57 3.73 -15.56
C ALA A 136 17.92 2.28 -15.20
N GLU A 137 18.92 2.09 -14.35
CA GLU A 137 19.36 0.75 -13.94
C GLU A 137 18.32 0.02 -13.07
N THR A 138 17.71 0.74 -12.13
CA THR A 138 16.74 0.21 -11.17
C THR A 138 15.50 1.09 -11.07
N GLU A 139 14.42 0.52 -10.52
CA GLU A 139 13.20 1.28 -10.17
C GLU A 139 13.52 2.41 -9.19
N GLU A 140 14.43 2.17 -8.24
CA GLU A 140 14.88 3.18 -7.29
C GLU A 140 15.59 4.35 -7.99
N ALA A 141 16.54 4.06 -8.88
CA ALA A 141 17.21 5.10 -9.67
C ALA A 141 16.21 5.91 -10.50
N LYS A 142 15.25 5.24 -11.17
CA LYS A 142 14.18 5.87 -11.95
C LYS A 142 13.39 6.89 -11.12
N ASP A 143 13.02 6.52 -9.90
CA ASP A 143 12.22 7.35 -9.00
C ASP A 143 13.04 8.52 -8.46
N THR A 144 14.27 8.26 -8.03
CA THR A 144 15.17 9.30 -7.53
C THR A 144 15.49 10.32 -8.62
N ILE A 145 15.78 9.88 -9.85
CA ILE A 145 16.00 10.77 -11.00
C ILE A 145 14.76 11.64 -11.26
N THR A 146 13.57 11.05 -11.21
CA THR A 146 12.31 11.80 -11.39
C THR A 146 12.12 12.83 -10.28
N SER A 147 12.43 12.48 -9.04
CA SER A 147 12.33 13.39 -7.89
C SER A 147 13.30 14.57 -7.96
N ILE A 148 14.56 14.31 -8.36
CA ILE A 148 15.58 15.35 -8.53
C ILE A 148 15.10 16.39 -9.56
N ILE A 149 14.51 15.95 -10.67
CA ILE A 149 14.01 16.88 -11.69
C ILE A 149 12.72 17.57 -11.24
N GLY A 150 11.78 16.85 -10.65
CA GLY A 150 10.55 17.42 -10.11
C GLY A 150 10.79 18.52 -9.06
N GLU A 151 11.79 18.34 -8.21
CA GLU A 151 12.22 19.35 -7.25
C GLU A 151 12.91 20.53 -7.94
N ALA A 152 13.80 20.26 -8.91
CA ALA A 152 14.51 21.30 -9.66
C ALA A 152 13.58 22.19 -10.52
N THR A 153 12.44 21.65 -10.95
CA THR A 153 11.41 22.39 -11.71
C THR A 153 10.42 23.13 -10.82
N ALA A 154 10.57 23.07 -9.49
CA ALA A 154 9.60 23.57 -8.51
C ALA A 154 8.17 23.04 -8.75
N SER A 155 8.07 21.83 -9.32
CA SER A 155 6.81 21.19 -9.59
C SER A 155 6.14 20.81 -8.28
N LYS A 156 4.89 21.23 -8.08
CA LYS A 156 4.12 20.81 -6.91
C LYS A 156 3.96 19.29 -6.94
N LYS A 157 4.40 18.63 -5.86
CA LYS A 157 4.07 17.23 -5.57
C LYS A 157 2.56 17.14 -5.39
N GLU A 158 1.88 16.40 -6.25
CA GLU A 158 0.48 16.06 -5.97
C GLU A 158 0.44 15.10 -4.78
N LYS A 159 -0.46 15.36 -3.82
CA LYS A 159 -0.65 14.48 -2.66
C LYS A 159 -1.37 13.20 -3.11
N GLU A 160 -0.83 12.08 -2.67
CA GLU A 160 -1.27 10.71 -2.95
C GLU A 160 -2.69 10.41 -2.41
N ARG A 161 -3.35 9.41 -3.00
CA ARG A 161 -4.43 8.66 -2.36
C ARG A 161 -3.80 7.78 -1.28
N GLU A 162 -4.19 7.96 -0.02
CA GLU A 162 -3.63 7.29 1.17
C GLU A 162 -3.69 5.75 1.16
N GLU A 163 -4.35 5.14 0.17
CA GLU A 163 -4.56 3.69 0.07
C GLU A 163 -3.69 2.98 -0.97
N SER A 164 -2.86 3.70 -1.74
CA SER A 164 -1.98 3.06 -2.72
C SER A 164 -0.64 2.73 -2.08
N TYR A 165 -0.22 1.48 -2.16
CA TYR A 165 1.07 1.02 -1.67
C TYR A 165 2.28 1.70 -2.38
N GLN A 166 2.02 2.42 -3.48
CA GLN A 166 3.00 3.08 -4.35
C GLN A 166 3.26 4.52 -3.87
N SER A 167 4.29 4.73 -3.05
CA SER A 167 4.69 6.04 -2.53
C SER A 167 5.55 6.84 -3.52
N ASN A 168 5.17 6.87 -4.80
CA ASN A 168 5.96 7.57 -5.81
C ASN A 168 5.37 8.97 -6.06
N PRO A 169 6.10 10.04 -5.72
CA PRO A 169 5.63 11.40 -5.99
C PRO A 169 5.46 11.65 -7.49
N GLU A 170 4.24 11.98 -7.92
CA GLU A 170 4.03 12.57 -9.23
C GLU A 170 4.25 14.09 -9.17
N TYR A 171 5.09 14.59 -10.07
CA TYR A 171 5.43 16.00 -10.17
C TYR A 171 4.73 16.62 -11.38
N ARG A 172 3.92 17.66 -11.13
CA ARG A 172 3.25 18.41 -12.22
C ARG A 172 4.26 18.98 -13.21
N GLY A 173 4.15 18.66 -14.49
CA GLY A 173 5.08 19.13 -15.51
C GLY A 173 6.36 18.31 -15.61
N VAL A 174 6.45 17.14 -14.98
CA VAL A 174 7.49 16.14 -15.28
C VAL A 174 6.82 14.88 -15.81
N ILE A 175 7.15 14.52 -17.05
CA ILE A 175 6.64 13.32 -17.71
C ILE A 175 7.76 12.28 -17.68
N ASN A 176 7.62 11.27 -16.82
CA ASN A 176 8.56 10.17 -16.73
C ASN A 176 8.30 9.13 -17.84
N LYS A 177 9.26 8.96 -18.76
CA LYS A 177 9.30 7.93 -19.80
C LYS A 177 10.59 7.11 -19.74
N ILE A 178 11.28 7.13 -18.60
CA ILE A 178 12.48 6.34 -18.37
C ILE A 178 12.09 4.86 -18.40
N LYS A 179 12.84 4.06 -19.15
CA LYS A 179 12.65 2.61 -19.25
C LYS A 179 13.64 1.87 -18.35
N LEU A 180 13.28 0.67 -17.93
CA LEU A 180 14.25 -0.25 -17.37
C LEU A 180 14.85 -1.13 -18.49
N PRO A 181 16.17 -1.43 -18.45
CA PRO A 181 16.80 -2.33 -19.41
C PRO A 181 16.28 -3.76 -19.29
N GLN A 182 15.88 -4.18 -18.09
CA GLN A 182 15.20 -5.46 -17.85
C GLN A 182 14.11 -5.26 -16.80
N ALA A 183 12.92 -5.83 -17.05
CA ALA A 183 11.89 -5.91 -16.03
C ALA A 183 12.33 -6.95 -15.00
N ASN A 184 12.70 -6.48 -13.81
CA ASN A 184 13.01 -7.36 -12.69
C ASN A 184 11.70 -7.95 -12.17
N GLN A 185 11.50 -9.24 -12.39
CA GLN A 185 10.35 -9.96 -11.84
C GLN A 185 10.76 -10.62 -10.53
N VAL A 186 9.95 -10.44 -9.51
CA VAL A 186 10.15 -11.02 -8.19
C VAL A 186 9.10 -12.09 -7.98
N ASN A 187 9.55 -13.30 -7.69
CA ASN A 187 8.71 -14.38 -7.23
C ASN A 187 8.69 -14.37 -5.69
N VAL A 188 7.50 -14.50 -5.11
CA VAL A 188 7.29 -14.53 -3.67
C VAL A 188 6.52 -15.81 -3.34
N LYS A 189 7.21 -16.72 -2.65
CA LYS A 189 6.62 -17.96 -2.14
C LYS A 189 6.27 -17.78 -0.67
N LEU A 190 4.99 -17.93 -0.33
CA LEU A 190 4.52 -17.95 1.05
C LEU A 190 4.33 -19.39 1.52
N THR A 191 4.51 -19.61 2.82
CA THR A 191 4.22 -20.86 3.51
C THR A 191 3.56 -20.50 4.84
N ILE A 192 2.27 -20.75 4.92
CA ILE A 192 1.43 -20.42 6.07
C ILE A 192 1.14 -21.72 6.80
N VAL A 193 1.51 -21.79 8.07
CA VAL A 193 1.28 -22.96 8.93
C VAL A 193 0.50 -22.53 10.16
N GLU A 194 -0.71 -23.07 10.33
CA GLU A 194 -1.48 -22.95 11.58
C GLU A 194 -1.43 -24.28 12.33
N ILE A 195 -1.08 -24.24 13.61
CA ILE A 195 -1.05 -25.39 14.51
C ILE A 195 -2.05 -25.12 15.63
N THR A 196 -3.04 -26.00 15.77
CA THR A 196 -3.98 -25.99 16.90
C THR A 196 -3.74 -27.23 17.73
N LYS A 197 -3.53 -27.05 19.04
CA LYS A 197 -3.40 -28.13 20.01
C LYS A 197 -4.52 -28.00 21.04
N ASP A 198 -5.36 -29.02 21.12
CA ASP A 198 -6.40 -29.14 22.14
C ASP A 198 -5.99 -30.28 23.08
N PHE A 199 -5.80 -29.94 24.36
CA PHE A 199 -5.45 -30.87 25.42
C PHE A 199 -6.57 -30.90 26.45
N THR A 200 -7.11 -32.08 26.75
CA THR A 200 -8.13 -32.27 27.79
C THR A 200 -7.72 -33.42 28.70
N GLU A 201 -7.52 -33.11 29.96
CA GLU A 201 -7.27 -34.07 31.02
C GLU A 201 -8.45 -34.03 32.00
N ASN A 202 -9.01 -35.19 32.32
CA ASN A 202 -10.03 -35.36 33.34
C ASN A 202 -9.70 -36.58 34.19
N ILE A 203 -9.44 -36.35 35.47
CA ILE A 203 -9.08 -37.40 36.43
C ILE A 203 -9.97 -37.25 37.66
N GLY A 204 -10.72 -38.29 37.96
CA GLY A 204 -11.40 -38.45 39.25
C GLY A 204 -12.71 -39.19 39.17
N LEU A 205 -13.49 -39.10 40.24
CA LEU A 205 -14.77 -39.80 40.37
C LEU A 205 -15.94 -38.82 40.31
N ASP A 206 -16.95 -39.09 39.47
CA ASP A 206 -18.17 -38.26 39.42
C ASP A 206 -19.28 -38.84 40.33
N TRP A 207 -19.28 -38.37 41.59
CA TRP A 207 -20.26 -38.75 42.61
C TRP A 207 -21.66 -38.14 42.37
N ASN A 208 -21.81 -37.23 41.41
CA ASN A 208 -23.07 -36.54 41.12
C ASN A 208 -24.10 -37.44 40.38
N SER A 209 -23.64 -38.58 39.86
CA SER A 209 -24.46 -39.66 39.31
C SER A 209 -25.25 -40.44 40.39
N ILE A 210 -24.84 -40.32 41.66
CA ILE A 210 -25.51 -40.89 42.82
C ILE A 210 -26.49 -39.83 43.34
N LYS A 211 -27.64 -39.68 42.67
CA LYS A 211 -28.72 -38.80 43.13
C LYS A 211 -29.36 -39.38 44.39
N SER A 212 -28.91 -38.94 45.56
CA SER A 212 -29.60 -39.19 46.84
C SER A 212 -30.12 -37.87 47.42
N ALA A 213 -31.35 -37.90 47.93
CA ALA A 213 -31.90 -36.81 48.73
C ALA A 213 -30.98 -36.52 49.93
N ALA A 214 -30.82 -35.24 50.27
CA ALA A 214 -30.01 -34.83 51.41
C ALA A 214 -30.45 -35.58 52.69
N GLY A 215 -29.53 -36.33 53.30
CA GLY A 215 -29.78 -37.10 54.53
C GLY A 215 -30.08 -38.59 54.35
N ALA A 216 -30.09 -39.13 53.14
CA ALA A 216 -30.22 -40.58 52.90
C ALA A 216 -28.84 -41.24 52.73
N PHE A 217 -28.48 -42.16 53.64
CA PHE A 217 -27.33 -43.04 53.48
C PHE A 217 -27.76 -44.31 52.74
N GLN A 218 -27.33 -44.47 51.48
CA GLN A 218 -27.57 -45.69 50.71
C GLN A 218 -26.27 -46.49 50.61
N PHE A 219 -26.31 -47.76 51.00
CA PHE A 219 -25.20 -48.69 50.78
C PHE A 219 -25.04 -48.92 49.27
N LEU A 220 -23.95 -48.41 48.70
CA LEU A 220 -23.63 -48.57 47.29
C LEU A 220 -23.30 -50.04 47.01
N ASN A 221 -24.04 -50.67 46.10
CA ASN A 221 -23.70 -52.00 45.60
C ASN A 221 -22.64 -51.86 44.50
N PHE A 222 -21.38 -52.07 44.86
CA PHE A 222 -20.23 -51.98 43.95
C PHE A 222 -20.19 -53.18 43.00
N ASN A 223 -20.92 -53.11 41.88
CA ASN A 223 -20.72 -54.05 40.77
C ASN A 223 -19.77 -53.45 39.72
N ALA A 224 -19.13 -54.30 38.90
CA ALA A 224 -18.13 -53.87 37.92
C ALA A 224 -18.70 -52.86 36.89
N GLN A 225 -20.00 -52.94 36.56
CA GLN A 225 -20.67 -52.02 35.66
C GLN A 225 -20.81 -50.62 36.29
N SER A 226 -21.16 -50.54 37.57
CA SER A 226 -21.32 -49.30 38.34
C SER A 226 -19.99 -48.60 38.62
N ILE A 227 -18.91 -49.36 38.77
CA ILE A 227 -17.56 -48.79 38.93
C ILE A 227 -17.08 -48.18 37.61
N SER A 228 -17.37 -48.84 36.47
CA SER A 228 -16.98 -48.33 35.15
C SER A 228 -17.63 -46.98 34.78
N THR A 229 -18.79 -46.66 35.37
CA THR A 229 -19.49 -45.37 35.19
C THR A 229 -19.04 -44.28 36.16
N LEU A 230 -18.30 -44.62 37.22
CA LEU A 230 -17.87 -43.66 38.25
C LEU A 230 -16.47 -43.13 38.02
N VAL A 231 -15.58 -43.95 37.43
CA VAL A 231 -14.19 -43.58 37.17
C VAL A 231 -14.08 -42.86 35.83
N HIS A 232 -13.69 -41.59 35.85
CA HIS A 232 -13.33 -40.84 34.66
C HIS A 232 -11.82 -40.59 34.66
N ALA A 233 -11.14 -41.18 33.68
CA ALA A 233 -9.74 -40.94 33.36
C ALA A 233 -9.65 -40.75 31.84
N ILE A 234 -9.64 -39.50 31.40
CA ILE A 234 -9.56 -39.10 30.00
C ILE A 234 -8.32 -38.22 29.84
N ASN A 235 -7.47 -38.54 28.87
CA ASN A 235 -6.34 -37.73 28.47
C ASN A 235 -6.34 -37.68 26.94
N ASP A 236 -7.05 -36.69 26.40
CA ASP A 236 -7.21 -36.50 24.97
C ASP A 236 -6.30 -35.36 24.50
N GLU A 237 -5.46 -35.66 23.50
CA GLU A 237 -4.62 -34.69 22.81
C GLU A 237 -4.98 -34.70 21.32
N ALA A 238 -5.43 -33.56 20.80
CA ALA A 238 -5.72 -33.37 19.38
C ALA A 238 -4.82 -32.28 18.81
N ILE A 239 -4.11 -32.61 17.72
CA ILE A 239 -3.24 -31.67 16.99
C ILE A 239 -3.75 -31.55 15.56
N ALA A 240 -4.12 -30.34 15.16
CA ALA A 240 -4.50 -30.01 13.79
C ALA A 240 -3.45 -29.09 13.16
N LYS A 241 -3.06 -29.39 11.91
CA LYS A 241 -2.13 -28.57 11.12
C LYS A 241 -2.80 -28.14 9.82
N VAL A 242 -2.83 -26.84 9.55
CA VAL A 242 -3.30 -26.28 8.27
C VAL A 242 -2.11 -25.66 7.55
N LEU A 243 -1.93 -25.98 6.26
CA LEU A 243 -0.84 -25.50 5.41
C LEU A 243 -1.42 -24.86 4.15
N ALA A 244 -0.97 -23.65 3.83
CA ALA A 244 -1.16 -23.04 2.52
C ALA A 244 0.20 -22.57 1.96
N GLU A 245 0.45 -22.86 0.67
CA GLU A 245 1.66 -22.42 -0.04
C GLU A 245 1.32 -21.61 -1.29
N PRO A 246 0.86 -20.35 -1.14
CA PRO A 246 0.66 -19.48 -2.29
C PRO A 246 2.00 -19.08 -2.92
N ASN A 247 2.02 -19.02 -4.26
CA ASN A 247 3.17 -18.59 -5.03
C ASN A 247 2.75 -17.52 -6.04
N LEU A 248 3.28 -16.31 -5.90
CA LEU A 248 2.96 -15.18 -6.76
C LEU A 248 4.21 -14.61 -7.40
N SER A 249 4.07 -14.08 -8.60
CA SER A 249 5.13 -13.26 -9.23
C SER A 249 4.60 -11.85 -9.47
N VAL A 250 5.45 -10.86 -9.21
CA VAL A 250 5.15 -9.45 -9.39
C VAL A 250 6.35 -8.75 -10.04
N LEU A 251 6.09 -7.72 -10.84
CA LEU A 251 7.16 -6.88 -11.37
C LEU A 251 7.69 -5.96 -10.26
N SER A 252 8.98 -5.66 -10.30
CA SER A 252 9.56 -4.67 -9.39
C SER A 252 8.88 -3.31 -9.56
N GLY A 253 8.40 -2.73 -8.47
CA GLY A 253 7.66 -1.47 -8.45
C GLY A 253 6.14 -1.61 -8.61
N GLU A 254 5.65 -2.83 -8.87
CA GLU A 254 4.23 -3.14 -9.07
C GLU A 254 3.64 -3.94 -7.90
N TYR A 255 2.31 -4.06 -7.90
CA TYR A 255 1.55 -4.81 -6.91
C TYR A 255 0.75 -5.93 -7.56
N ALA A 256 0.58 -7.01 -6.81
CA ALA A 256 -0.30 -8.10 -7.15
C ALA A 256 -1.26 -8.36 -5.99
N SER A 257 -2.53 -8.56 -6.32
CA SER A 257 -3.54 -9.06 -5.37
C SER A 257 -3.97 -10.46 -5.78
N PHE A 258 -4.12 -11.34 -4.80
CA PHE A 258 -4.53 -12.72 -4.99
C PHE A 258 -5.53 -13.10 -3.92
N LEU A 259 -6.69 -13.59 -4.35
CA LEU A 259 -7.74 -14.08 -3.47
C LEU A 259 -8.07 -15.51 -3.85
N VAL A 260 -8.06 -16.42 -2.88
CA VAL A 260 -8.57 -17.78 -3.02
C VAL A 260 -9.55 -18.05 -1.90
N GLY A 261 -10.82 -18.25 -2.27
CA GLY A 261 -11.89 -18.49 -1.31
C GLY A 261 -13.26 -18.33 -1.94
N GLY A 262 -14.19 -17.78 -1.18
CA GLY A 262 -15.56 -17.55 -1.63
C GLY A 262 -16.16 -16.30 -1.02
N GLU A 263 -17.44 -16.09 -1.28
CA GLU A 263 -18.21 -14.99 -0.71
C GLU A 263 -19.37 -15.53 0.11
N ILE A 264 -19.66 -14.86 1.24
CA ILE A 264 -20.79 -15.18 2.09
C ILE A 264 -21.80 -14.02 2.10
N PRO A 265 -23.09 -14.28 1.82
CA PRO A 265 -24.10 -13.23 1.88
C PRO A 265 -24.46 -12.91 3.33
N ILE A 266 -24.41 -11.64 3.68
CA ILE A 266 -24.89 -11.07 4.93
C ILE A 266 -26.19 -10.36 4.63
N VAL A 267 -27.28 -10.91 5.15
CA VAL A 267 -28.63 -10.37 4.96
C VAL A 267 -28.91 -9.40 6.11
N SER A 268 -29.25 -8.15 5.77
CA SER A 268 -29.73 -7.14 6.71
C SER A 268 -31.16 -6.75 6.36
N THR A 269 -32.03 -6.73 7.37
CA THR A 269 -33.43 -6.33 7.20
C THR A 269 -33.58 -4.92 7.76
N ASN A 270 -33.87 -3.95 6.89
CA ASN A 270 -34.16 -2.56 7.27
C ASN A 270 -35.65 -2.25 7.03
N GLN A 271 -36.14 -1.12 7.54
CA GLN A 271 -37.54 -0.67 7.35
C GLN A 271 -37.95 -0.53 5.87
N ASN A 272 -36.98 -0.43 4.96
CA ASN A 272 -37.18 -0.28 3.51
C ASN A 272 -36.99 -1.59 2.70
N GLY A 273 -36.75 -2.75 3.35
CA GLY A 273 -36.61 -4.04 2.67
C GLY A 273 -35.38 -4.85 3.09
N ILE A 274 -35.14 -5.94 2.36
CA ILE A 274 -34.01 -6.87 2.57
C ILE A 274 -32.81 -6.39 1.74
N SER A 275 -31.67 -6.15 2.38
CA SER A 275 -30.40 -5.82 1.75
C SER A 275 -29.40 -6.96 1.94
N VAL A 276 -28.73 -7.37 0.86
CA VAL A 276 -27.76 -8.48 0.88
C VAL A 276 -26.38 -7.91 0.54
N GLU A 277 -25.42 -8.03 1.46
CA GLU A 277 -24.02 -7.65 1.28
C GLU A 277 -23.17 -8.92 1.20
N TYR A 278 -22.33 -9.07 0.16
CA TYR A 278 -21.41 -10.20 0.06
C TYR A 278 -20.08 -9.85 0.71
N LYS A 279 -19.59 -10.72 1.61
CA LYS A 279 -18.24 -10.62 2.18
C LYS A 279 -17.35 -11.76 1.71
N GLU A 280 -16.18 -11.39 1.18
CA GLU A 280 -15.13 -12.34 0.81
C GLU A 280 -14.58 -13.06 2.06
N PHE A 281 -14.27 -14.35 1.92
CA PHE A 281 -13.47 -15.09 2.88
C PHE A 281 -12.50 -16.03 2.15
N GLY A 282 -11.40 -16.40 2.80
CA GLY A 282 -10.37 -17.27 2.24
C GLY A 282 -8.96 -16.70 2.48
N ILE A 283 -8.05 -16.93 1.54
CA ILE A 283 -6.68 -16.42 1.59
C ILE A 283 -6.59 -15.22 0.65
N LYS A 284 -6.43 -14.02 1.22
CA LYS A 284 -6.20 -12.77 0.48
C LYS A 284 -4.77 -12.31 0.70
N LEU A 285 -4.04 -12.11 -0.38
CA LEU A 285 -2.65 -11.69 -0.38
C LEU A 285 -2.51 -10.45 -1.24
N ASN A 286 -1.87 -9.43 -0.69
CA ASN A 286 -1.44 -8.24 -1.39
C ASN A 286 0.07 -8.17 -1.28
N ILE A 287 0.74 -8.25 -2.42
CA ILE A 287 2.19 -8.34 -2.50
C ILE A 287 2.68 -7.22 -3.40
N GLY A 288 3.61 -6.43 -2.90
CA GLY A 288 4.44 -5.52 -3.67
C GLY A 288 5.89 -5.88 -3.49
N ALA A 289 6.69 -5.76 -4.55
CA ALA A 289 8.13 -5.95 -4.46
C ALA A 289 8.86 -4.85 -5.20
N LYS A 290 9.99 -4.39 -4.66
CA LYS A 290 10.86 -3.41 -5.31
C LYS A 290 12.32 -3.81 -5.12
N VAL A 291 13.06 -3.86 -6.22
CA VAL A 291 14.49 -4.20 -6.22
C VAL A 291 15.31 -2.92 -6.14
N ASN A 292 16.24 -2.88 -5.19
CA ASN A 292 17.17 -1.77 -5.01
C ASN A 292 18.48 -1.97 -5.79
N GLU A 293 19.34 -0.96 -5.79
CA GLU A 293 20.65 -0.99 -6.49
C GLU A 293 21.58 -2.10 -5.98
N LYS A 294 21.44 -2.49 -4.71
CA LYS A 294 22.22 -3.59 -4.09
C LYS A 294 21.63 -4.98 -4.39
N LYS A 295 20.67 -5.09 -5.31
CA LYS A 295 19.92 -6.33 -5.62
C LYS A 295 19.20 -6.93 -4.41
N ARG A 296 18.90 -6.12 -3.40
CA ARG A 296 17.98 -6.49 -2.33
C ARG A 296 16.55 -6.21 -2.80
N ILE A 297 15.64 -7.03 -2.33
CA ILE A 297 14.24 -7.05 -2.67
C ILE A 297 13.49 -6.57 -1.44
N ARG A 298 12.95 -5.36 -1.51
CA ARG A 298 11.98 -4.86 -0.54
C ARG A 298 10.62 -5.45 -0.87
N VAL A 299 10.04 -6.21 0.05
CA VAL A 299 8.70 -6.79 -0.10
C VAL A 299 7.75 -6.16 0.89
N MET A 300 6.63 -5.67 0.36
CA MET A 300 5.46 -5.26 1.12
C MET A 300 4.46 -6.40 1.03
N LEU A 301 4.11 -6.99 2.17
CA LEU A 301 3.23 -8.15 2.24
C LEU A 301 2.07 -7.85 3.19
N GLY A 302 0.87 -7.85 2.65
CA GLY A 302 -0.39 -7.85 3.40
C GLY A 302 -1.11 -9.17 3.18
N GLU A 303 -1.25 -9.96 4.22
CA GLU A 303 -1.91 -11.26 4.18
C GLU A 303 -3.11 -11.29 5.10
N GLU A 304 -4.18 -11.91 4.64
CA GLU A 304 -5.40 -12.13 5.40
C GLU A 304 -5.89 -13.55 5.14
N VAL A 305 -6.04 -14.32 6.22
CA VAL A 305 -6.61 -15.66 6.21
C VAL A 305 -7.92 -15.61 6.96
N SER A 306 -9.01 -15.89 6.25
CA SER A 306 -10.35 -15.93 6.79
C SER A 306 -11.02 -17.26 6.53
N SER A 307 -11.74 -17.75 7.54
CA SER A 307 -12.52 -18.98 7.47
C SER A 307 -13.90 -18.74 8.05
N ILE A 308 -14.91 -19.40 7.49
CA ILE A 308 -16.25 -19.43 8.08
C ILE A 308 -16.16 -20.09 9.46
N ASP A 309 -16.69 -19.42 10.47
CA ASP A 309 -16.78 -19.88 11.84
C ASP A 309 -18.24 -20.16 12.21
N LYS A 310 -18.49 -20.62 13.44
CA LYS A 310 -19.83 -21.04 13.89
C LYS A 310 -20.87 -19.93 13.72
N VAL A 311 -22.07 -20.35 13.36
CA VAL A 311 -23.22 -19.46 13.21
C VAL A 311 -23.56 -18.80 14.54
N PHE A 312 -23.58 -17.47 14.55
CA PHE A 312 -24.07 -16.67 15.65
C PHE A 312 -25.61 -16.69 15.63
N ASN A 313 -26.21 -17.34 16.62
CA ASN A 313 -27.67 -17.44 16.74
C ASN A 313 -28.18 -16.32 17.64
N LEU A 314 -29.02 -15.44 17.12
CA LEU A 314 -29.77 -14.50 17.95
C LEU A 314 -30.95 -15.24 18.61
N ARG A 315 -31.30 -14.82 19.83
CA ARG A 315 -32.54 -15.25 20.49
C ARG A 315 -33.73 -14.74 19.67
N GLY A 316 -34.27 -15.57 18.79
CA GLY A 316 -35.33 -15.20 17.85
C GLY A 316 -35.38 -16.02 16.56
N GLY A 317 -34.35 -16.83 16.28
CA GLY A 317 -34.32 -17.76 15.14
C GLY A 317 -33.41 -17.35 13.99
N ASP A 318 -32.94 -16.09 13.98
CA ASP A 318 -32.00 -15.62 12.97
C ASP A 318 -30.57 -16.09 13.26
N SER A 319 -29.93 -16.59 12.21
CA SER A 319 -28.61 -17.21 12.24
C SER A 319 -27.69 -16.42 11.31
N TYR A 320 -26.61 -15.84 11.84
CA TYR A 320 -25.63 -15.09 11.07
C TYR A 320 -24.31 -15.85 11.02
N PRO A 321 -23.70 -16.01 9.83
CA PRO A 321 -22.38 -16.60 9.77
C PRO A 321 -21.36 -15.65 10.41
N SER A 322 -20.42 -16.20 11.17
CA SER A 322 -19.28 -15.45 11.67
C SER A 322 -18.03 -15.80 10.84
N LEU A 323 -17.12 -14.84 10.70
CA LEU A 323 -15.82 -15.04 10.04
C LEU A 323 -14.73 -14.92 11.09
N ARG A 324 -13.85 -15.92 11.13
CA ARG A 324 -12.59 -15.83 11.87
C ARG A 324 -11.54 -15.30 10.91
N ILE A 325 -10.95 -14.14 11.21
CA ILE A 325 -10.00 -13.44 10.36
C ILE A 325 -8.66 -13.34 11.09
N ARG A 326 -7.57 -13.62 10.37
CA ARG A 326 -6.19 -13.42 10.80
C ARG A 326 -5.50 -12.57 9.76
N LYS A 327 -4.85 -11.48 10.19
CA LYS A 327 -4.26 -10.52 9.27
C LYS A 327 -2.87 -10.11 9.74
N ALA A 328 -1.95 -10.00 8.80
CA ALA A 328 -0.60 -9.50 9.02
C ALA A 328 -0.23 -8.53 7.89
N ASN A 329 0.42 -7.42 8.24
CA ASN A 329 0.97 -6.46 7.29
C ASN A 329 2.42 -6.19 7.69
N THR A 330 3.35 -6.38 6.76
CA THR A 330 4.76 -6.17 7.00
C THR A 330 5.47 -5.58 5.79
N THR A 331 6.65 -5.04 6.02
CA THR A 331 7.59 -4.67 4.98
C THR A 331 8.97 -5.14 5.39
N VAL A 332 9.63 -5.91 4.53
CA VAL A 332 10.94 -6.50 4.81
C VAL A 332 11.87 -6.33 3.62
N GLU A 333 13.18 -6.41 3.87
CA GLU A 333 14.20 -6.29 2.82
C GLU A 333 15.11 -7.52 2.81
N LEU A 334 15.07 -8.27 1.70
CA LEU A 334 15.64 -9.61 1.58
C LEU A 334 16.58 -9.69 0.38
N GLY A 335 17.57 -10.55 0.42
CA GLY A 335 18.36 -10.95 -0.75
C GLY A 335 17.61 -11.97 -1.62
N ASP A 336 18.11 -12.18 -2.84
CA ASP A 336 17.61 -13.26 -3.70
C ASP A 336 17.80 -14.63 -3.03
N GLY A 337 16.71 -15.37 -2.83
CA GLY A 337 16.68 -16.65 -2.15
C GLY A 337 16.63 -16.59 -0.62
N GLU A 338 16.64 -15.38 -0.02
CA GLU A 338 16.47 -15.24 1.42
C GLU A 338 15.00 -15.44 1.82
N SER A 339 14.81 -16.00 3.02
CA SER A 339 13.50 -16.20 3.64
C SER A 339 13.40 -15.40 4.93
N PHE A 340 12.18 -14.99 5.27
CA PHE A 340 11.89 -14.40 6.57
C PHE A 340 10.64 -15.01 7.19
N ILE A 341 10.55 -14.90 8.51
CA ILE A 341 9.42 -15.38 9.30
C ILE A 341 8.68 -14.15 9.82
N LEU A 342 7.39 -14.09 9.52
CA LEU A 342 6.53 -12.92 9.74
C LEU A 342 6.01 -12.81 11.19
N GLY A 343 6.20 -13.84 12.00
CA GLY A 343 5.86 -13.89 13.42
C GLY A 343 4.96 -15.07 13.77
N GLY A 344 5.04 -15.48 15.05
CA GLY A 344 4.25 -16.55 15.68
C GLY A 344 3.29 -15.98 16.70
N LEU A 345 2.00 -15.86 16.37
CA LEU A 345 0.98 -15.51 17.37
C LEU A 345 0.58 -16.79 18.10
N ILE A 346 0.98 -16.91 19.37
CA ILE A 346 0.55 -17.99 20.26
C ILE A 346 -0.65 -17.48 21.05
N SER A 347 -1.81 -18.08 20.86
CA SER A 347 -2.97 -17.90 21.73
C SER A 347 -3.17 -19.19 22.54
N SER A 348 -3.13 -19.08 23.86
CA SER A 348 -3.33 -20.19 24.80
C SER A 348 -4.46 -19.85 25.75
N THR A 349 -5.50 -20.69 25.78
CA THR A 349 -6.58 -20.62 26.77
C THR A 349 -6.51 -21.84 27.66
N GLU A 350 -6.43 -21.64 28.96
CA GLU A 350 -6.40 -22.71 29.96
C GLU A 350 -7.60 -22.57 30.89
N ARG A 351 -8.30 -23.68 31.12
CA ARG A 351 -9.43 -23.79 32.02
C ARG A 351 -9.20 -24.98 32.95
N GLU A 352 -9.03 -24.68 34.22
CA GLU A 352 -8.98 -25.67 35.28
C GLU A 352 -10.32 -25.69 36.03
N SER A 353 -10.81 -26.87 36.35
CA SER A 353 -12.04 -27.10 37.09
C SER A 353 -11.82 -28.21 38.11
N LEU A 354 -12.11 -27.91 39.38
CA LEU A 354 -12.02 -28.88 40.47
C LEU A 354 -13.40 -29.01 41.12
N LYS A 355 -14.00 -30.19 40.99
CA LYS A 355 -15.19 -30.57 41.75
C LYS A 355 -14.75 -31.47 42.90
N LYS A 356 -15.23 -31.21 44.12
CA LYS A 356 -14.93 -32.03 45.29
C LYS A 356 -16.11 -32.08 46.26
N ILE A 357 -16.20 -33.16 47.03
CA ILE A 357 -17.13 -33.22 48.16
C ILE A 357 -16.52 -32.44 49.34
N PRO A 358 -17.25 -31.49 49.96
CA PRO A 358 -16.76 -30.77 51.14
C PRO A 358 -16.32 -31.71 52.26
N PHE A 359 -15.35 -31.28 53.08
CA PHE A 359 -14.71 -32.05 54.17
C PHE A 359 -13.84 -33.22 53.71
N ILE A 360 -14.40 -34.23 53.03
CA ILE A 360 -13.66 -35.45 52.68
C ILE A 360 -12.74 -35.30 51.45
N GLY A 361 -13.03 -34.35 50.56
CA GLY A 361 -12.19 -34.03 49.40
C GLY A 361 -10.89 -33.29 49.74
N ASP A 362 -10.79 -32.73 50.96
CA ASP A 362 -9.62 -31.98 51.43
C ASP A 362 -8.59 -32.86 52.17
N VAL A 363 -8.91 -34.12 52.45
CA VAL A 363 -8.00 -35.05 53.12
C VAL A 363 -6.82 -35.36 52.20
N PRO A 364 -5.56 -35.14 52.61
CA PRO A 364 -4.40 -35.52 51.81
C PRO A 364 -4.42 -37.01 51.48
N LEU A 365 -3.99 -37.36 50.26
CA LEU A 365 -3.98 -38.71 49.69
C LEU A 365 -5.38 -39.33 49.50
N LEU A 366 -6.17 -39.46 50.56
CA LEU A 366 -7.49 -40.13 50.54
C LEU A 366 -8.58 -39.29 49.86
N GLY A 367 -8.48 -37.96 49.92
CA GLY A 367 -9.40 -37.03 49.27
C GLY A 367 -9.36 -37.10 47.74
N ALA A 368 -8.34 -37.76 47.16
CA ALA A 368 -8.25 -38.00 45.71
C ALA A 368 -9.41 -38.83 45.17
N LEU A 369 -10.01 -39.71 46.00
CA LEU A 369 -11.19 -40.50 45.63
C LEU A 369 -12.48 -39.66 45.62
N PHE A 370 -12.47 -38.48 46.25
CA PHE A 370 -13.65 -37.62 46.40
C PHE A 370 -13.54 -36.30 45.63
N ARG A 371 -12.62 -36.24 44.66
CA ARG A 371 -12.42 -35.09 43.77
C ARG A 371 -12.42 -35.52 42.30
N ASN A 372 -12.82 -34.59 41.44
CA ASN A 372 -12.71 -34.65 39.99
C ASN A 372 -11.99 -33.38 39.52
N ALA A 373 -10.80 -33.54 38.98
CA ALA A 373 -9.98 -32.47 38.44
C ALA A 373 -10.03 -32.55 36.91
N GLN A 374 -10.34 -31.42 36.28
CA GLN A 374 -10.39 -31.29 34.84
C GLN A 374 -9.53 -30.11 34.42
N THR A 375 -8.60 -30.35 33.50
CA THR A 375 -7.75 -29.34 32.87
C THR A 375 -8.01 -29.36 31.38
N GLN A 376 -8.35 -28.20 30.82
CA GLN A 376 -8.53 -28.02 29.39
C GLN A 376 -7.61 -26.91 28.91
N ARG A 377 -6.75 -27.21 27.94
CA ARG A 377 -5.80 -26.25 27.36
C ARG A 377 -5.93 -26.24 25.84
N ASN A 378 -6.25 -25.08 25.29
CA ASN A 378 -6.38 -24.86 23.85
C ASN A 378 -5.27 -23.89 23.42
N GLN A 379 -4.38 -24.34 22.54
CA GLN A 379 -3.28 -23.54 22.01
C GLN A 379 -3.42 -23.41 20.49
N SER A 380 -3.19 -22.22 19.96
CA SER A 380 -3.10 -21.98 18.52
C SER A 380 -1.86 -21.14 18.19
N GLU A 381 -1.12 -21.55 17.17
CA GLU A 381 0.09 -20.90 16.68
C GLU A 381 0.01 -20.73 15.16
N LEU A 382 0.19 -19.50 14.67
CA LEU A 382 0.29 -19.19 13.23
C LEU A 382 1.72 -18.80 12.89
N VAL A 383 2.36 -19.52 11.98
CA VAL A 383 3.70 -19.21 11.46
C VAL A 383 3.58 -18.93 9.97
N VAL A 384 4.10 -17.78 9.54
CA VAL A 384 4.20 -17.44 8.12
C VAL A 384 5.65 -17.27 7.72
N VAL A 385 6.06 -17.99 6.67
CA VAL A 385 7.37 -17.91 6.06
C VAL A 385 7.21 -17.39 4.64
N ALA A 386 7.96 -16.37 4.28
CA ALA A 386 7.99 -15.87 2.92
C ALA A 386 9.42 -15.90 2.38
N THR A 387 9.56 -16.41 1.16
CA THR A 387 10.84 -16.55 0.44
C THR A 387 10.73 -15.81 -0.88
N VAL A 388 11.76 -15.04 -1.23
CA VAL A 388 11.76 -14.22 -2.44
C VAL A 388 12.83 -14.67 -3.41
N ASN A 389 12.54 -14.59 -4.70
CA ASN A 389 13.49 -14.88 -5.75
C ASN A 389 13.41 -13.87 -6.90
N LEU A 390 14.56 -13.44 -7.41
CA LEU A 390 14.61 -12.68 -8.65
C LEU A 390 14.51 -13.68 -9.82
N VAL A 391 13.43 -13.60 -10.58
CA VAL A 391 13.16 -14.51 -11.70
C VAL A 391 13.27 -13.79 -13.03
N LYS A 392 13.72 -14.52 -14.06
CA LYS A 392 13.72 -14.03 -15.43
C LYS A 392 12.46 -14.55 -16.13
N PRO A 393 11.78 -13.73 -16.96
CA PRO A 393 10.65 -14.20 -17.74
C PRO A 393 11.13 -15.26 -18.76
N VAL A 394 10.42 -16.40 -18.81
CA VAL A 394 10.71 -17.47 -19.79
C VAL A 394 9.74 -17.41 -20.97
N SER A 395 10.19 -17.89 -22.13
CA SER A 395 9.34 -17.97 -23.33
C SER A 395 8.25 -19.04 -23.15
N ALA A 396 7.05 -18.81 -23.69
CA ALA A 396 5.92 -19.74 -23.62
C ALA A 396 6.23 -21.17 -24.11
N ARG A 397 7.25 -21.36 -24.98
CA ARG A 397 7.73 -22.68 -25.41
C ARG A 397 8.41 -23.51 -24.32
N GLN A 398 8.76 -22.89 -23.19
CA GLN A 398 9.43 -23.53 -22.05
C GLN A 398 8.49 -23.72 -20.84
N ILE A 399 7.22 -23.30 -20.96
CA ILE A 399 6.22 -23.50 -19.92
C ILE A 399 5.64 -24.91 -20.07
N GLU A 400 6.15 -25.86 -19.29
CA GLU A 400 5.51 -27.18 -19.15
C GLU A 400 4.31 -27.03 -18.21
N LEU A 401 3.10 -26.87 -18.76
CA LEU A 401 1.90 -26.94 -17.94
C LEU A 401 1.79 -28.35 -17.35
N PRO A 402 1.53 -28.49 -16.03
CA PRO A 402 1.16 -29.79 -15.49
C PRO A 402 -0.15 -30.20 -16.17
N ASP A 403 -0.04 -31.10 -17.15
CA ASP A 403 -1.22 -31.67 -17.77
C ASP A 403 -1.97 -32.43 -16.67
N PHE A 404 -3.20 -31.98 -16.38
CA PHE A 404 -4.10 -32.68 -15.48
C PHE A 404 -4.59 -33.94 -16.20
N MET A 405 -3.68 -34.89 -16.38
CA MET A 405 -3.94 -36.17 -17.03
C MET A 405 -4.92 -36.95 -16.16
N HIS A 406 -6.18 -37.01 -16.59
CA HIS A 406 -7.20 -37.82 -15.95
C HIS A 406 -6.69 -39.25 -15.76
N THR A 407 -6.74 -39.77 -14.52
CA THR A 407 -6.41 -41.18 -14.28
C THR A 407 -7.36 -42.03 -15.12
N SER A 408 -6.84 -42.85 -16.03
CA SER A 408 -7.72 -43.66 -16.87
C SER A 408 -8.50 -44.65 -15.97
N THR A 409 -9.76 -44.93 -16.33
CA THR A 409 -10.59 -45.90 -15.60
C THR A 409 -9.90 -47.26 -15.46
N VAL A 410 -9.11 -47.64 -16.45
CA VAL A 410 -8.32 -48.88 -16.49
C VAL A 410 -7.16 -48.84 -15.48
N GLU A 411 -6.49 -47.69 -15.31
CA GLU A 411 -5.43 -47.53 -14.31
C GLU A 411 -5.96 -47.67 -12.87
N ARG A 412 -7.16 -47.14 -12.59
CA ARG A 412 -7.84 -47.33 -11.30
C ARG A 412 -8.29 -48.77 -11.10
N PHE A 413 -8.75 -49.42 -12.17
CA PHE A 413 -9.20 -50.83 -12.14
C PHE A 413 -8.07 -51.80 -11.78
N PHE A 414 -6.85 -51.56 -12.29
CA PHE A 414 -5.69 -52.42 -12.01
C PHE A 414 -4.79 -51.94 -10.85
N ASN A 415 -5.21 -50.94 -10.07
CA ASN A 415 -4.46 -50.37 -8.95
C ASN A 415 -3.00 -49.97 -9.32
N LEU A 416 -2.80 -49.51 -10.56
CA LEU A 416 -1.49 -49.06 -11.06
C LEU A 416 -1.16 -47.61 -10.68
N THR A 417 -2.06 -46.96 -9.94
CA THR A 417 -1.96 -45.59 -9.43
C THR A 417 -0.73 -45.37 -8.56
N ASN A 418 -0.45 -46.27 -7.62
CA ASN A 418 0.64 -46.09 -6.64
C ASN A 418 2.04 -45.93 -7.27
N ILE A 419 2.33 -46.62 -8.38
CA ILE A 419 3.67 -46.61 -9.00
C ILE A 419 3.87 -45.36 -9.87
N LYS A 420 2.84 -44.93 -10.59
CA LYS A 420 2.92 -43.72 -11.45
C LYS A 420 2.76 -42.43 -10.65
N ASP A 421 2.01 -42.44 -9.55
CA ASP A 421 1.77 -41.25 -8.74
C ASP A 421 3.02 -40.77 -8.00
N ALA A 422 3.92 -41.68 -7.60
CA ALA A 422 5.23 -41.30 -7.05
C ALA A 422 6.08 -40.53 -8.06
N LYS A 423 6.08 -40.98 -9.34
CA LYS A 423 6.78 -40.29 -10.43
C LYS A 423 6.12 -38.95 -10.77
N ARG A 424 4.79 -38.90 -10.82
CA ARG A 424 3.99 -37.68 -11.09
C ARG A 424 4.20 -36.61 -10.00
N ARG A 425 4.17 -36.99 -8.71
CA ARG A 425 4.47 -36.08 -7.58
C ARG A 425 5.88 -35.52 -7.66
N LYS A 426 6.87 -36.33 -8.05
CA LYS A 426 8.25 -35.87 -8.21
C LYS A 426 8.36 -34.81 -9.31
N GLN A 427 7.73 -35.03 -10.46
CA GLN A 427 7.71 -34.07 -11.58
C GLN A 427 6.98 -32.77 -11.22
N ALA A 428 5.81 -32.86 -10.58
CA ALA A 428 5.06 -31.69 -10.11
C ALA A 428 5.85 -30.88 -9.06
N LYS A 429 6.55 -31.56 -8.15
CA LYS A 429 7.41 -30.92 -7.15
C LYS A 429 8.63 -30.24 -7.80
N GLU A 430 9.27 -30.88 -8.77
CA GLU A 430 10.37 -30.28 -9.55
C GLU A 430 9.92 -29.06 -10.35
N PHE A 431 8.70 -29.08 -10.92
CA PHE A 431 8.10 -27.96 -11.62
C PHE A 431 7.83 -26.77 -10.68
N LEU A 432 7.20 -27.02 -9.51
CA LEU A 432 6.91 -26.00 -8.51
C LEU A 432 8.18 -25.40 -7.87
N GLN A 433 9.22 -26.21 -7.65
CA GLN A 433 10.52 -25.74 -7.14
C GLN A 433 11.26 -24.84 -8.13
N LYS A 434 10.99 -25.00 -9.43
CA LYS A 434 11.49 -24.09 -10.47
C LYS A 434 10.59 -22.85 -10.65
N GLY A 435 9.66 -22.58 -9.73
CA GLY A 435 8.84 -21.37 -9.74
C GLY A 435 7.91 -21.24 -10.95
N GLY A 436 7.65 -22.32 -11.70
CA GLY A 436 6.92 -22.24 -12.98
C GLY A 436 7.69 -21.55 -14.12
N PHE A 437 8.96 -21.20 -13.91
CA PHE A 437 9.82 -20.53 -14.87
C PHE A 437 11.22 -21.15 -14.81
N ILE A 438 11.54 -21.98 -15.81
CA ILE A 438 12.81 -22.73 -15.86
C ILE A 438 14.00 -21.77 -15.93
N LYS A 439 15.06 -22.08 -15.15
CA LYS A 439 16.35 -21.38 -15.06
C LYS A 439 16.99 -21.01 -16.40
#